data_AF-A0A378L8A2-F1
#
_entry.id   AF-A0A378L8A2-F1
#
_cell.length_a   1.000
_cell.length_b   1.000
_cell.length_c   1.000
_cell.angle_alpha   90.00
_cell.angle_beta   90.00
_cell.angle_gamma   90.00
#
_symmetry.space_group_name_H-M   'P 1'
#
loop_
_entity.id
_entity.type
_entity.pdbx_description
1 polymer ?
#
loop_
_entity_poly.entity_id
_entity_poly.type
_entity_poly.pdbx_seq_one_letter_code
_entity_poly.pdbx_strand_id
1 'polypeptide(L)'
;MKRFFKPVKRLISFEEYMQDTLITAKRIVEVSRGKQRYSSAQFEMSLIAFGDLETLQQEMDDDIEVQFPKQLVFDWESGFDWLDLAVKNGDEDAIKYFKNKMQEKGFAAYYRIYKEKYRPDCALQDHEEKIKLKNFNSNFP
;
A
#
# COMPACT_ATOMS: atom_id res chain seq x y z
N MET A 1 -23.83 -34.58 -4.43
CA MET A 1 -23.63 -33.13 -4.65
C MET A 1 -23.10 -32.50 -3.37
N LYS A 2 -21.81 -32.13 -3.31
CA LYS A 2 -21.26 -31.37 -2.18
C LYS A 2 -21.81 -29.94 -2.30
N ARG A 3 -22.66 -29.54 -1.36
CA ARG A 3 -23.08 -28.14 -1.23
C ARG A 3 -21.84 -27.34 -0.81
N PHE A 4 -21.33 -26.52 -1.74
CA PHE A 4 -20.34 -25.50 -1.42
C PHE A 4 -21.05 -24.41 -0.61
N PHE A 5 -21.19 -24.61 0.69
CA PHE A 5 -21.53 -23.52 1.60
C PHE A 5 -20.32 -22.60 1.64
N LYS A 6 -20.38 -21.48 0.90
CA LYS A 6 -19.47 -20.36 1.15
C LYS A 6 -19.78 -19.86 2.57
N PRO A 7 -18.79 -19.72 3.45
CA PRO A 7 -19.00 -19.09 4.75
C PRO A 7 -19.68 -17.74 4.55
N VAL A 8 -20.61 -17.39 5.43
CA VAL A 8 -21.20 -16.04 5.43
C VAL A 8 -20.08 -15.06 5.74
N LYS A 9 -19.81 -14.13 4.83
CA LYS A 9 -18.80 -13.09 5.05
C LYS A 9 -19.16 -12.26 6.29
N ARG A 10 -18.17 -11.94 7.11
CA ARG A 10 -18.36 -11.05 8.25
C ARG A 10 -18.42 -9.62 7.74
N LEU A 11 -19.58 -8.99 7.90
CA LEU A 11 -19.77 -7.57 7.57
C LEU A 11 -19.26 -6.71 8.73
N ILE A 12 -18.28 -5.85 8.45
CA ILE A 12 -17.69 -4.93 9.43
C ILE A 12 -17.71 -3.49 8.93
N SER A 13 -17.61 -2.53 9.85
CA SER A 13 -17.49 -1.12 9.49
C SER A 13 -16.08 -0.80 8.98
N PHE A 14 -15.92 0.25 8.18
CA PHE A 14 -14.60 0.70 7.75
C PHE A 14 -13.71 1.15 8.92
N GLU A 15 -14.29 1.75 9.97
CA GLU A 15 -13.53 2.13 11.16
C GLU A 15 -12.98 0.91 11.91
N GLU A 16 -13.81 -0.12 12.08
CA GLU A 16 -13.39 -1.40 12.69
C GLU A 16 -12.27 -2.05 11.88
N TYR A 17 -12.44 -2.14 10.56
CA TYR A 17 -11.41 -2.66 9.66
C TYR A 17 -10.10 -1.88 9.78
N MET A 18 -10.14 -0.54 9.68
CA MET A 18 -8.95 0.31 9.79
C MET A 18 -8.25 0.15 11.15
N GLN A 19 -8.99 0.03 12.25
CA GLN A 19 -8.41 -0.17 13.57
C GLN A 19 -7.72 -1.53 13.69
N ASP A 20 -8.37 -2.60 13.21
CA ASP A 20 -7.82 -3.96 13.23
C ASP A 20 -6.57 -4.07 12.33
N THR A 21 -6.61 -3.49 11.14
CA THR A 21 -5.47 -3.40 10.22
C THR A 21 -4.33 -2.61 10.86
N LEU A 22 -4.60 -1.47 11.51
CA LEU A 22 -3.58 -0.66 12.20
C LEU A 22 -2.93 -1.41 13.36
N ILE A 23 -3.71 -2.12 14.17
CA ILE A 23 -3.20 -2.95 15.27
C ILE A 23 -2.27 -4.03 14.70
N THR A 24 -2.65 -4.65 13.59
CA THR A 24 -1.87 -5.70 12.94
C THR A 24 -0.59 -5.13 12.32
N ALA A 25 -0.67 -4.02 11.59
CA ALA A 25 0.47 -3.34 10.96
C ALA A 25 1.56 -2.91 11.96
N LYS A 26 1.15 -2.54 13.18
CA LYS A 26 2.04 -2.15 14.28
C LYS A 26 2.67 -3.33 15.02
N ARG A 27 2.11 -4.54 14.92
CA ARG A 27 2.63 -5.71 15.62
C ARG A 27 3.86 -6.23 14.89
N ILE A 28 5.03 -5.87 15.41
CA ILE A 28 6.29 -6.53 15.06
C ILE A 28 6.29 -7.92 15.71
N VAL A 29 5.96 -8.96 14.96
CA VAL A 29 6.01 -10.34 15.46
C VAL A 29 7.35 -10.96 15.06
N GLU A 30 8.28 -11.14 15.98
CA GLU A 30 9.54 -11.83 15.70
C GLU A 30 9.27 -13.34 15.45
N VAL A 31 9.57 -13.83 14.24
CA VAL A 31 9.37 -15.26 13.85
C VAL A 31 10.60 -16.09 14.18
N SER A 32 11.77 -15.45 14.17
CA SER A 32 13.05 -16.02 14.59
C SER A 32 14.02 -14.88 14.91
N ARG A 33 15.13 -15.16 15.60
CA ARG A 33 16.08 -14.13 16.06
C ARG A 33 16.47 -13.16 14.92
N GLY A 34 16.02 -11.92 15.02
CA GLY A 34 16.28 -10.85 14.05
C GLY A 34 15.42 -10.88 12.78
N LYS A 35 14.43 -11.78 12.66
CA LYS A 35 13.47 -11.81 11.55
C LYS A 35 12.06 -11.53 12.05
N GLN A 36 11.47 -10.47 11.52
CA GLN A 36 10.10 -10.06 11.82
C GLN A 36 9.14 -10.68 10.81
N ARG A 37 7.97 -11.12 11.27
CA ARG A 37 6.85 -11.57 10.45
C ARG A 37 6.20 -10.29 9.97
N TYR A 38 6.25 -10.12 8.67
CA TYR A 38 5.54 -9.08 7.98
C TYR A 38 4.12 -9.57 7.64
N SER A 39 3.14 -8.67 7.73
CA SER A 39 1.77 -8.87 7.27
C SER A 39 1.41 -7.80 6.27
N SER A 40 0.60 -8.12 5.26
CA SER A 40 0.02 -7.18 4.28
C SER A 40 -0.62 -5.94 4.90
N ALA A 41 -0.96 -5.97 6.20
CA ALA A 41 -1.56 -4.87 6.93
C ALA A 41 -0.83 -3.52 6.80
N GLN A 42 0.50 -3.48 6.66
CA GLN A 42 1.21 -2.20 6.43
C GLN A 42 0.90 -1.66 5.03
N PHE A 43 0.86 -2.52 4.03
CA PHE A 43 0.44 -2.16 2.70
C PHE A 43 -1.04 -1.73 2.67
N GLU A 44 -1.94 -2.48 3.33
CA GLU A 44 -3.36 -2.09 3.48
C GLU A 44 -3.52 -0.71 4.15
N MET A 45 -2.75 -0.40 5.20
CA MET A 45 -2.74 0.95 5.80
C MET A 45 -2.29 2.03 4.82
N SER A 46 -1.32 1.73 3.93
CA SER A 46 -0.90 2.67 2.89
C SER A 46 -2.03 2.94 1.90
N LEU A 47 -2.78 1.91 1.49
CA LEU A 47 -3.90 2.03 0.57
C LEU A 47 -5.05 2.82 1.19
N ILE A 48 -5.34 2.61 2.48
CA ILE A 48 -6.29 3.42 3.25
C ILE A 48 -5.90 4.90 3.21
N ALA A 49 -4.63 5.21 3.49
CA ALA A 49 -4.14 6.59 3.52
C ALA A 49 -4.12 7.25 2.13
N PHE A 50 -3.80 6.49 1.08
CA PHE A 50 -3.93 6.94 -0.31
C PHE A 50 -5.37 6.98 -0.82
N GLY A 51 -6.34 6.46 -0.07
CA GLY A 51 -7.72 6.33 -0.50
C GLY A 51 -7.91 5.41 -1.72
N ASP A 52 -6.96 4.50 -1.99
CA ASP A 52 -7.05 3.53 -3.09
C ASP A 52 -7.89 2.32 -2.68
N LEU A 53 -9.20 2.57 -2.57
CA LEU A 53 -10.18 1.59 -2.10
C LEU A 53 -10.33 0.38 -3.05
N GLU A 54 -10.06 0.57 -4.34
CA GLU A 54 -10.13 -0.50 -5.33
C GLU A 54 -9.03 -1.52 -5.08
N THR A 55 -7.78 -1.07 -4.90
CA THR A 55 -6.67 -1.96 -4.57
C THR A 55 -6.85 -2.57 -3.17
N LEU A 56 -7.31 -1.77 -2.20
CA LEU A 56 -7.55 -2.25 -0.84
C LEU A 56 -8.53 -3.44 -0.80
N GLN A 57 -9.61 -3.38 -1.59
CA GLN A 57 -10.58 -4.48 -1.69
C GLN A 57 -9.98 -5.77 -2.25
N GLN A 58 -8.91 -5.70 -3.04
CA GLN A 58 -8.22 -6.87 -3.59
C GLN A 58 -7.28 -7.51 -2.57
N GLU A 59 -6.72 -6.71 -1.66
CA GLU A 59 -5.82 -7.16 -0.59
C GLU A 59 -6.57 -7.72 0.63
N MET A 60 -7.84 -7.32 0.81
CA MET A 60 -8.66 -7.76 1.94
C MET A 60 -8.94 -9.27 1.93
N ASP A 61 -9.05 -9.84 3.14
CA ASP A 61 -9.43 -11.24 3.32
C ASP A 61 -10.80 -11.56 2.67
N ASP A 62 -10.87 -12.72 2.02
CA ASP A 62 -12.07 -13.17 1.29
C ASP A 62 -13.31 -13.36 2.19
N ASP A 63 -13.11 -13.54 3.50
CA ASP A 63 -14.15 -13.80 4.48
C ASP A 63 -14.72 -12.53 5.13
N ILE A 64 -14.18 -11.35 4.83
CA ILE A 64 -14.71 -10.07 5.30
C ILE A 64 -15.39 -9.28 4.18
N GLU A 65 -16.35 -8.45 4.59
CA GLU A 65 -16.97 -7.45 3.74
C GLU A 65 -16.99 -6.12 4.53
N VAL A 66 -16.47 -5.06 3.93
CA VAL A 66 -16.31 -3.75 4.60
C VAL A 66 -17.27 -2.74 4.00
N GLN A 67 -17.97 -2.02 4.88
CA GLN A 67 -18.80 -0.88 4.49
C GLN A 67 -17.93 0.37 4.29
N PHE A 68 -17.43 0.57 3.08
CA PHE A 68 -16.59 1.71 2.76
C PHE A 68 -17.34 3.05 2.83
N PRO A 69 -16.70 4.11 3.36
CA PRO A 69 -17.25 5.45 3.30
C PRO A 69 -17.24 5.97 1.85
N LYS A 70 -18.12 6.92 1.55
CA LYS A 70 -18.20 7.52 0.21
C LYS A 70 -16.96 8.35 -0.15
N GLN A 71 -16.25 8.85 0.86
CA GLN A 71 -15.07 9.69 0.72
C GLN A 71 -14.08 9.35 1.83
N LEU A 72 -12.80 9.33 1.47
CA LEU A 72 -11.69 9.26 2.41
C LEU A 72 -10.87 10.54 2.30
N VAL A 73 -10.31 10.96 3.43
CA VAL A 73 -9.32 12.03 3.44
C VAL A 73 -8.01 11.41 2.98
N PHE A 74 -7.47 11.97 1.90
CA PHE A 74 -6.19 11.57 1.34
C PHE A 74 -5.05 12.13 2.20
N ASP A 75 -4.23 11.23 2.76
CA ASP A 75 -3.02 11.57 3.49
C ASP A 75 -1.83 10.84 2.85
N TRP A 76 -1.23 11.49 1.85
CA TRP A 76 -0.11 10.93 1.10
C TRP A 76 1.15 10.76 1.97
N GLU A 77 1.37 11.61 2.98
CA GLU A 77 2.56 11.51 3.84
C GLU A 77 2.50 10.18 4.62
N SER A 78 1.39 9.95 5.33
CA SER A 78 1.15 8.69 6.03
C SER A 78 1.13 7.51 5.06
N GLY A 79 0.55 7.68 3.87
CA GLY A 79 0.53 6.64 2.84
C GLY A 79 1.93 6.19 2.43
N PHE A 80 2.84 7.13 2.18
CA PHE A 80 4.22 6.77 1.83
C PHE A 80 5.01 6.20 3.00
N ASP A 81 4.78 6.65 4.24
CA ASP A 81 5.43 6.05 5.41
C ASP A 81 5.06 4.58 5.60
N TRP A 82 3.77 4.24 5.44
CA TRP A 82 3.32 2.85 5.49
C TRP A 82 3.82 2.03 4.30
N LEU A 83 3.79 2.61 3.09
CA LEU A 83 4.29 1.94 1.89
C LEU A 83 5.79 1.67 1.97
N ASP A 84 6.58 2.63 2.45
CA ASP A 84 8.02 2.48 2.67
C ASP A 84 8.31 1.35 3.66
N LEU A 85 7.53 1.26 4.73
CA LEU A 85 7.68 0.19 5.72
C LEU A 85 7.34 -1.19 5.14
N ALA A 86 6.26 -1.31 4.37
CA ALA A 86 5.88 -2.55 3.69
C ALA A 86 6.98 -3.00 2.69
N VAL A 87 7.47 -2.07 1.87
CA VAL A 87 8.54 -2.31 0.91
C VAL A 87 9.85 -2.70 1.60
N LYS A 88 10.23 -2.01 2.68
CA LYS A 88 11.42 -2.33 3.48
C LYS A 88 11.36 -3.74 4.05
N ASN A 89 10.16 -4.22 4.38
CA ASN A 89 9.93 -5.57 4.88
C ASN A 89 9.80 -6.62 3.76
N GLY A 90 9.94 -6.20 2.50
CA GLY A 90 9.96 -7.10 1.34
C GLY A 90 8.58 -7.49 0.83
N ASP A 91 7.54 -6.68 1.05
CA ASP A 91 6.22 -6.97 0.47
C ASP A 91 6.25 -6.82 -1.06
N GLU A 92 6.06 -7.93 -1.76
CA GLU A 92 6.05 -7.99 -3.21
C GLU A 92 4.88 -7.20 -3.82
N ASP A 93 3.70 -7.21 -3.18
CA ASP A 93 2.52 -6.51 -3.67
C ASP A 93 2.66 -5.00 -3.47
N ALA A 94 3.20 -4.56 -2.34
CA ALA A 94 3.56 -3.15 -2.11
C ALA A 94 4.63 -2.66 -3.11
N ILE A 95 5.68 -3.46 -3.35
CA ILE A 95 6.73 -3.14 -4.33
C ILE A 95 6.12 -3.00 -5.73
N LYS A 96 5.26 -3.94 -6.13
CA LYS A 96 4.58 -3.92 -7.43
C LYS A 96 3.64 -2.72 -7.55
N TYR A 97 2.86 -2.44 -6.51
CA TYR A 97 1.98 -1.28 -6.43
C TYR A 97 2.78 0.02 -6.63
N PHE A 98 3.87 0.20 -5.89
CA PHE A 98 4.74 1.38 -6.02
C PHE A 98 5.23 1.56 -7.47
N LYS A 99 5.80 0.50 -8.07
CA LYS A 99 6.31 0.55 -9.45
C LYS A 99 5.24 0.92 -10.48
N ASN A 100 4.04 0.38 -10.32
CA ASN A 100 2.91 0.69 -11.21
C ASN A 100 2.44 2.14 -11.03
N LYS A 101 2.23 2.58 -9.77
CA LYS A 101 1.78 3.94 -9.45
C LYS A 101 2.79 5.02 -9.82
N MET A 102 4.08 4.70 -9.87
CA MET A 102 5.11 5.63 -10.36
C MET A 102 4.93 6.07 -11.83
N GLN A 103 4.09 5.39 -12.61
CA GLN A 103 3.70 5.85 -13.95
C GLN A 103 2.65 6.99 -13.91
N GLU A 104 1.96 7.15 -12.78
CA GLU A 104 0.97 8.21 -12.58
C GLU A 104 1.65 9.51 -12.15
N LYS A 105 1.45 10.58 -12.93
CA LYS A 105 2.11 11.88 -12.70
C LYS A 105 1.86 12.46 -11.31
N GLY A 106 0.64 12.31 -10.78
CA GLY A 106 0.27 12.82 -9.46
C GLY A 106 1.01 12.09 -8.33
N PHE A 107 0.97 10.76 -8.36
CA PHE A 107 1.67 9.92 -7.39
C PHE A 107 3.18 10.17 -7.40
N ALA A 108 3.80 10.19 -8.60
CA ALA A 108 5.23 10.47 -8.76
C ALA A 108 5.63 11.86 -8.23
N ALA A 109 4.77 12.87 -8.39
CA ALA A 109 5.02 14.21 -7.86
C ALA A 109 4.98 14.23 -6.33
N TYR A 110 3.99 13.61 -5.69
CA TYR A 110 3.93 13.49 -4.23
C TYR A 110 5.10 12.67 -3.68
N TYR A 111 5.44 11.56 -4.33
CA TYR A 111 6.60 10.74 -3.95
C TYR A 111 7.90 11.55 -3.99
N ARG A 112 8.11 12.38 -5.01
CA ARG A 112 9.31 13.24 -5.07
C ARG A 112 9.37 14.19 -3.87
N ILE A 113 8.25 14.81 -3.51
CA ILE A 113 8.17 15.70 -2.33
C ILE A 113 8.44 14.91 -1.05
N TYR A 114 7.84 13.72 -0.89
CA TYR A 114 8.05 12.81 0.23
C TYR A 114 9.53 12.50 0.43
N LYS A 115 10.18 12.04 -0.64
CA LYS A 115 11.60 11.66 -0.63
C LYS A 115 12.50 12.86 -0.32
N GLU A 116 12.29 14.00 -0.97
CA GLU A 116 13.17 15.17 -0.82
C GLU A 116 13.05 15.84 0.56
N LYS A 117 11.84 15.86 1.14
CA LYS A 117 11.59 16.64 2.37
C LYS A 117 11.53 15.81 3.65
N TYR A 118 11.09 14.56 3.57
CA TYR A 118 10.75 13.77 4.75
C TYR A 118 11.66 12.55 4.92
N ARG A 119 11.88 11.78 3.84
CA ARG A 119 12.58 10.49 3.90
C ARG A 119 13.54 10.27 2.71
N PRO A 120 14.69 10.97 2.70
CA PRO A 120 15.67 10.87 1.62
C PRO A 120 16.44 9.54 1.59
N ASP A 121 16.21 8.65 2.56
CA ASP A 121 16.78 7.31 2.70
C ASP A 121 15.69 6.21 2.72
N CYS A 122 14.50 6.49 2.18
CA CYS A 122 13.42 5.50 2.08
C CYS A 122 13.80 4.31 1.20
N ALA A 123 13.34 3.11 1.59
CA ALA A 123 13.50 1.85 0.87
C ALA A 123 12.82 1.85 -0.51
N LEU A 124 11.81 2.70 -0.70
CA LEU A 124 11.15 2.92 -1.99
C LEU A 124 12.14 3.27 -3.11
N GLN A 125 13.26 3.92 -2.79
CA GLN A 125 14.28 4.33 -3.75
C GLN A 125 14.92 3.15 -4.50
N ASP A 126 15.08 2.01 -3.83
CA ASP A 126 15.67 0.81 -4.44
C ASP A 126 14.77 0.21 -5.52
N HIS A 127 13.49 0.62 -5.53
CA HIS A 127 12.46 0.18 -6.46
C HIS A 127 12.02 1.27 -7.42
N GLU A 128 12.68 2.44 -7.39
CA GLU A 128 12.63 3.39 -8.50
C GLU A 128 13.20 2.68 -9.72
N GLU A 129 12.33 2.13 -10.57
CA GLU A 129 12.79 1.83 -11.92
C GLU A 129 13.35 3.15 -12.46
N LYS A 130 14.61 3.14 -12.92
CA LYS A 130 15.09 4.21 -13.78
C LYS A 130 14.02 4.29 -14.86
N ILE A 131 13.15 5.30 -14.78
CA ILE A 131 12.32 5.73 -15.87
C ILE A 131 13.36 6.12 -16.91
N LYS A 132 13.84 5.14 -17.67
CA LYS A 132 14.64 5.37 -18.85
C LYS A 132 13.73 6.27 -19.63
N LEU A 133 14.15 7.53 -19.73
CA LEU A 133 13.68 8.56 -20.64
C LEU A 133 13.37 7.92 -22.01
N LYS A 134 12.22 7.30 -22.11
CA LYS A 134 11.56 6.94 -23.35
C LYS A 134 10.47 7.99 -23.43
N ASN A 135 10.68 8.92 -24.36
CA ASN A 135 9.88 10.11 -24.69
C ASN A 135 10.38 11.35 -23.90
N PHE A 136 11.16 12.30 -24.44
CA PHE A 136 11.16 12.89 -25.78
C PHE A 136 12.59 13.33 -26.18
N ASN A 137 13.24 12.55 -27.04
CA ASN A 137 14.15 13.08 -28.06
C ASN A 137 13.30 13.15 -29.34
N SER A 138 12.50 14.19 -29.49
CA SER A 138 11.88 14.54 -30.76
C SER A 138 11.39 15.98 -30.70
N ASN A 139 11.96 16.80 -31.59
CA ASN A 139 11.63 18.18 -31.95
C ASN A 139 12.41 19.27 -31.22
N PHE A 140 13.66 19.47 -31.67
CA PHE A 140 14.19 20.82 -31.82
C PHE A 140 13.84 21.31 -33.24
N PRO A 141 13.18 22.48 -33.41
CA PRO A 141 13.38 23.29 -34.59
C PRO A 141 14.76 23.97 -34.57
#